data_AF-A0A147INI5-F1
#
_entry.id   AF-A0A147INI5-F1
#
_cell.length_a   1.000
_cell.length_b   1.000
_cell.length_c   1.000
_cell.angle_alpha   90.00
_cell.angle_beta   90.00
_cell.angle_gamma   90.00
#
_symmetry.space_group_name_H-M   'P 1'
#
loop_
_entity.id
_entity.type
_entity.pdbx_description
1 polymer ?
#
loop_
_entity_poly.entity_id
_entity_poly.type
_entity_poly.pdbx_seq_one_letter_code
_entity_poly.pdbx_strand_id
1 'polypeptide(L)'
;MARDAQAAFRSYDHALRTAASLTISFLDTMANVGGEGVTAKESQRVLATFHKSQGDLVAARGGMADATVLMTSLQRRSNIAETSFGCPGSNNPLDNAEEAKPLRVVA
;
A
#
# COMPACT_ATOMS: atom_id res chain seq x y z
N MET A 1 0.12 -2.29 -7.83
CA MET A 1 -0.35 -2.54 -6.45
C MET A 1 0.80 -2.92 -5.51
N ALA A 2 1.29 -4.17 -5.49
CA ALA A 2 2.33 -4.57 -4.52
C ALA A 2 3.65 -3.78 -4.66
N ARG A 3 4.10 -3.50 -5.90
CA ARG A 3 5.29 -2.68 -6.15
C ARG A 3 5.09 -1.22 -5.73
N ASP A 4 3.93 -0.63 -6.01
CA ASP A 4 3.63 0.77 -5.67
C ASP A 4 3.52 0.96 -4.16
N ALA A 5 2.90 0.01 -3.45
CA ALA A 5 2.84 -0.01 -1.99
C ALA A 5 4.24 -0.15 -1.38
N GLN A 6 5.09 -1.03 -1.91
CA GLN A 6 6.49 -1.15 -1.48
C GLN A 6 7.29 0.15 -1.71
N ALA A 7 7.09 0.82 -2.84
CA ALA A 7 7.72 2.10 -3.12
C ALA A 7 7.25 3.19 -2.13
N ALA A 8 5.94 3.25 -1.85
CA ALA A 8 5.38 4.16 -0.86
C ALA A 8 5.97 3.91 0.54
N PHE A 9 6.01 2.66 1.01
CA PHE A 9 6.60 2.33 2.32
C PHE A 9 8.07 2.73 2.41
N ARG A 10 8.86 2.48 1.37
CA ARG A 10 10.26 2.91 1.32
C ARG A 10 10.39 4.44 1.40
N SER A 11 9.48 5.18 0.77
CA SER A 11 9.46 6.64 0.84
C SER A 11 9.15 7.13 2.26
N TYR A 12 8.17 6.53 2.96
CA TYR A 12 7.89 6.83 4.36
C TYR A 12 9.06 6.48 5.28
N ASP A 13 9.68 5.31 5.09
CA ASP A 13 10.83 4.88 5.89
C ASP A 13 12.03 5.82 5.69
N HIS A 14 12.26 6.28 4.45
CA HIS A 14 13.25 7.30 4.16
C HIS A 14 12.91 8.64 4.83
N ALA A 15 11.66 9.11 4.72
CA ALA A 15 11.22 10.35 5.36
C ALA A 15 11.38 10.31 6.88
N LEU A 16 11.05 9.19 7.53
CA LEU A 16 11.26 8.97 8.97
C LEU A 16 12.74 9.04 9.33
N ARG A 17 13.61 8.39 8.54
CA ARG A 17 15.05 8.46 8.74
C ARG A 17 15.56 9.90 8.61
N THR A 18 15.13 10.64 7.59
CA THR A 18 15.51 12.05 7.40
C THR A 18 15.03 12.91 8.57
N ALA A 19 13.80 12.72 9.05
CA ALA A 19 13.27 13.45 10.21
C ALA A 19 14.04 13.16 11.50
N ALA A 20 14.44 11.91 11.71
CA ALA A 20 15.30 11.53 12.84
C ALA A 20 16.69 12.18 12.72
N SER A 21 17.30 12.16 11.53
CA SER A 21 18.58 12.83 11.28
C SER A 21 18.51 14.34 11.54
N LEU A 22 17.43 15.01 11.13
CA LEU A 22 17.22 16.44 11.42
C LEU A 22 17.14 16.71 12.93
N THR A 23 16.48 15.83 13.68
CA THR A 23 16.39 15.95 15.15
C THR A 23 17.78 15.82 15.78
N ILE A 24 18.58 14.87 15.31
CA ILE A 24 19.96 14.67 15.77
C ILE A 24 20.82 15.89 15.43
N SER A 25 20.76 16.41 14.19
CA SER A 25 21.50 17.60 13.78
C SER A 25 21.12 18.83 14.62
N PHE A 26 19.85 18.99 14.95
CA PHE A 26 19.41 20.06 15.85
C PHE A 26 20.02 19.91 17.25
N LEU A 27 19.96 18.71 17.84
CA LEU A 27 20.54 18.43 19.15
C LEU A 27 22.07 18.64 19.17
N ASP A 28 22.76 18.22 18.12
CA ASP A 28 24.19 18.40 17.94
C ASP A 28 24.56 19.89 17.87
N THR A 29 23.78 20.68 17.12
CA THR A 29 23.95 22.14 17.04
C THR A 29 23.79 22.79 18.42
N MET A 30 22.73 22.42 19.15
CA MET A 30 22.46 22.94 20.49
C MET A 30 23.56 22.59 21.50
N ALA A 31 24.15 21.39 21.39
CA ALA A 31 25.17 20.91 22.32
C ALA A 31 26.59 21.41 21.99
N ASN A 32 26.96 21.48 20.71
CA ASN A 32 28.36 21.63 20.29
C ASN A 32 28.66 22.95 19.58
N VAL A 33 27.69 23.56 18.92
CA VAL A 33 27.89 24.80 18.14
C VAL A 33 27.50 26.05 18.96
N GLY A 34 26.87 25.83 20.12
CA GLY A 34 26.40 26.87 21.01
C GLY A 34 24.99 27.29 20.64
N GLY A 35 24.00 26.81 21.40
CA GLY A 35 22.62 27.31 21.34
C GLY A 35 22.47 28.73 21.88
N GLU A 36 23.48 29.59 21.73
CA GLU A 36 23.45 30.97 22.19
C GLU A 36 22.24 31.68 21.58
N GLY A 37 21.40 32.24 22.45
CA GLY A 37 20.16 32.90 22.05
C GLY A 37 18.94 31.98 21.91
N VAL A 38 19.08 30.66 22.04
CA VAL A 38 17.95 29.72 22.04
C VAL A 38 17.62 29.32 23.48
N THR A 39 16.43 29.68 23.94
CA THR A 39 15.96 29.30 25.28
C THR A 39 15.55 27.83 25.32
N ALA A 40 15.59 27.23 26.52
CA ALA A 40 15.11 25.86 26.72
C ALA A 40 13.65 25.67 26.25
N LYS A 41 12.81 26.70 26.41
CA LYS A 41 11.41 26.69 25.94
C LYS A 41 11.31 26.60 24.42
N GLU A 42 12.16 27.34 23.70
CA GLU A 42 12.21 27.29 22.23
C GLU A 42 12.73 25.95 21.74
N SER A 43 13.78 25.41 22.35
CA SER A 43 14.29 24.08 22.03
C SER A 43 13.23 22.99 22.24
N GLN A 44 12.51 23.03 23.37
CA GLN A 44 11.41 22.11 23.65
C GLN A 44 10.28 22.22 22.62
N ARG A 45 9.95 23.45 22.17
CA ARG A 45 8.93 23.67 21.14
C ARG A 45 9.35 23.08 19.79
N VAL A 46 10.61 23.22 19.42
CA VAL A 46 11.18 22.61 18.20
C VAL A 46 11.12 21.08 18.30
N LEU A 47 11.58 20.50 19.40
CA LEU A 47 11.55 19.05 19.63
C LEU A 47 10.12 18.48 19.63
N ALA A 48 9.16 19.18 20.24
CA ALA A 48 7.75 18.79 20.21
C ALA A 48 7.19 18.80 18.78
N THR A 49 7.63 19.75 17.95
CA THR A 49 7.22 19.83 16.55
C THR A 49 7.82 18.68 15.72
N PHE A 50 9.09 18.35 15.93
CA PHE A 50 9.71 17.17 15.30
C PHE A 50 9.02 15.87 15.72
N HIS A 51 8.75 15.70 17.02
CA HIS A 51 8.05 14.54 17.53
C HIS A 51 6.66 14.38 16.90
N LYS A 52 5.88 15.47 16.85
CA LYS A 52 4.56 15.46 16.19
C LYS A 52 4.68 15.06 14.72
N SER A 53 5.59 15.67 13.96
CA SER A 53 5.79 15.38 12.55
C SER A 53 6.19 13.92 12.29
N GLN A 54 7.05 13.35 13.14
CA GLN A 54 7.42 11.94 13.05
C GLN A 54 6.23 11.03 13.36
N GLY A 55 5.41 11.37 14.36
CA GLY A 55 4.17 10.67 14.67
C GLY A 55 3.20 10.65 13.48
N ASP A 56 3.03 11.79 12.80
CA ASP A 56 2.18 11.90 11.61
C ASP A 56 2.68 11.01 10.46
N LEU A 57 4.00 10.90 10.26
CA LEU A 57 4.60 9.99 9.27
C LEU A 57 4.37 8.51 9.60
N VAL A 58 4.52 8.12 10.87
CA VAL A 58 4.22 6.74 11.31
C VAL A 58 2.74 6.42 11.12
N ALA A 59 1.85 7.35 11.48
CA ALA A 59 0.41 7.19 11.31
C ALA A 59 0.03 7.05 9.82
N ALA A 60 0.58 7.90 8.95
CA ALA A 60 0.36 7.83 7.51
C ALA A 60 0.82 6.48 6.92
N ARG A 61 1.98 5.98 7.35
CA ARG A 61 2.48 4.66 6.96
C ARG A 61 1.54 3.54 7.41
N GLY A 62 1.01 3.62 8.63
CA GLY A 62 0.00 2.70 9.15
C GLY A 62 -1.27 2.69 8.31
N GLY A 63 -1.82 3.86 8.01
CA GLY A 63 -3.01 3.99 7.15
C GLY A 63 -2.80 3.42 5.74
N MET A 64 -1.60 3.57 5.17
CA MET A 64 -1.25 2.97 3.89
C MET A 64 -1.15 1.44 3.94
N ALA A 65 -0.71 0.87 5.07
CA ALA A 65 -0.72 -0.57 5.29
C ALA A 65 -2.15 -1.10 5.33
N ASP A 66 -3.04 -0.44 6.07
CA ASP A 66 -4.46 -0.82 6.16
C ASP A 66 -5.15 -0.71 4.79
N ALA A 67 -4.90 0.38 4.04
CA ALA A 67 -5.42 0.53 2.68
C ALA A 67 -4.95 -0.60 1.75
N THR A 68 -3.69 -1.05 1.89
CA THR A 68 -3.15 -2.16 1.09
C THR A 68 -3.83 -3.49 1.41
N VAL A 69 -4.15 -3.73 2.68
CA VAL A 69 -4.93 -4.90 3.12
C VAL A 69 -6.34 -4.86 2.51
N LEU A 70 -7.02 -3.71 2.60
CA LEU A 70 -8.35 -3.52 2.00
C LEU A 70 -8.33 -3.76 0.49
N MET A 71 -7.36 -3.18 -0.23
CA MET A 71 -7.22 -3.38 -1.68
C MET A 71 -6.98 -4.85 -2.04
N THR A 72 -6.16 -5.56 -1.27
CA THR A 72 -5.91 -7.00 -1.48
C THR A 72 -7.18 -7.82 -1.26
N SER A 73 -7.98 -7.47 -0.25
CA SER A 73 -9.27 -8.12 0.01
C SER A 73 -10.27 -7.88 -1.13
N LEU A 74 -10.31 -6.67 -1.69
CA LEU A 74 -11.15 -6.31 -2.83
C LEU A 74 -10.73 -7.07 -4.09
N GLN A 75 -9.44 -7.14 -4.36
CA GLN A 75 -8.91 -7.90 -5.51
C GLN A 75 -9.24 -9.39 -5.38
N ARG A 76 -9.12 -9.98 -4.17
CA ARG A 76 -9.51 -11.38 -3.93
C ARG A 76 -11.00 -11.62 -4.21
N ARG A 77 -11.88 -10.71 -3.76
CA ARG A 77 -13.33 -10.80 -4.01
C ARG A 77 -13.67 -10.61 -5.49
N SER A 78 -13.01 -9.68 -6.17
CA SER A 78 -13.20 -9.42 -7.61
C SER A 78 -12.76 -10.62 -8.44
N ASN A 79 -11.61 -11.22 -8.12
CA ASN A 79 -11.13 -12.42 -8.81
C ASN A 79 -12.01 -13.66 -8.58
N ILE A 80 -12.86 -13.66 -7.55
CA ILE A 80 -13.86 -14.72 -7.31
C ILE A 80 -15.12 -14.48 -8.16
N ALA A 81 -15.39 -13.26 -8.61
CA ALA A 81 -16.61 -12.91 -9.36
C ALA A 81 -16.51 -13.17 -10.88
N GLU A 82 -15.30 -13.38 -11.43
CA GLU A 82 -15.10 -13.70 -12.85
C GLU A 82 -14.67 -15.16 -13.06
N THR A 83 -15.58 -16.11 -12.80
CA THR A 83 -15.60 -17.37 -13.54
C THR A 83 -17.04 -17.71 -13.96
N SER A 84 -17.24 -17.77 -15.28
CA SER A 84 -18.31 -18.46 -16.02
C SER A 84 -19.72 -17.85 -16.17
N PHE A 85 -19.86 -16.60 -16.62
CA PHE A 85 -21.03 -16.24 -17.44
C PHE A 85 -20.62 -15.37 -18.64
N GLY A 86 -20.48 -16.01 -19.82
CA GLY A 86 -20.80 -15.32 -21.08
C GLY A 86 -19.68 -14.93 -22.05
N CYS A 87 -18.52 -15.58 -22.09
CA CYS A 87 -17.66 -15.50 -23.29
C CYS A 87 -17.73 -16.83 -24.07
N PRO A 88 -18.58 -16.94 -25.11
CA PRO A 88 -18.50 -18.04 -26.06
C PRO A 88 -17.21 -17.89 -26.86
N GLY A 89 -16.12 -18.45 -26.34
CA GLY A 89 -14.96 -18.77 -27.16
C GLY A 89 -15.33 -19.93 -28.10
N SER A 90 -14.72 -19.96 -29.29
CA SER A 90 -14.95 -20.88 -30.42
C SER A 90 -14.87 -22.40 -30.12
N ASN A 91 -14.79 -22.81 -28.85
CA ASN A 91 -14.71 -24.19 -28.39
C ASN A 91 -15.80 -24.45 -27.34
N ASN A 92 -17.04 -24.09 -27.64
CA ASN A 92 -18.16 -24.38 -26.76
C ASN A 92 -18.41 -25.91 -26.79
N PRO A 93 -18.53 -26.60 -25.64
CA PRO A 93 -18.86 -28.03 -25.61
C PRO A 93 -20.22 -28.35 -26.24
N LEU A 94 -21.04 -27.32 -26.49
CA LEU A 94 -22.33 -27.40 -27.18
C LEU A 94 -22.22 -27.31 -28.71
N ASP A 95 -21.10 -26.82 -29.26
CA ASP A 95 -20.88 -26.78 -30.71
C ASP A 95 -20.50 -28.16 -31.28
N ASN A 96 -20.12 -29.11 -30.42
CA ASN A 96 -19.85 -30.51 -30.80
C ASN A 96 -21.08 -31.42 -30.61
N ALA A 97 -22.27 -30.85 -30.38
CA ALA A 97 -23.51 -31.61 -30.23
C ALA A 97 -24.24 -31.87 -31.57
N GLU A 98 -23.69 -31.42 -32.71
CA GLU A 98 -24.18 -31.72 -34.05
C GLU A 98 -23.35 -32.82 -34.75
N GLU A 99 -23.33 -34.04 -34.20
CA GLU A 99 -23.19 -35.24 -35.03
C GLU A 99 -23.68 -36.52 -34.33
N ALA A 100 -24.79 -36.43 -33.58
CA ALA A 100 -25.49 -37.63 -33.13
C ALA A 100 -26.33 -38.20 -34.30
N LYS A 101 -25.65 -39.02 -35.11
CA LYS A 101 -26.17 -39.93 -36.15
C LYS A 101 -27.62 -40.38 -35.86
N PRO A 102 -28.58 -40.21 -36.79
CA PRO A 102 -29.97 -40.57 -36.52
C PRO A 102 -30.09 -42.08 -36.28
N LEU A 103 -30.68 -42.46 -35.14
CA LEU A 103 -31.01 -43.84 -34.82
C LEU A 103 -32.02 -44.36 -35.86
N ARG A 104 -31.61 -45.38 -36.61
CA ARG A 104 -32.45 -46.09 -37.56
C ARG A 104 -33.40 -46.99 -36.78
N VAL A 105 -34.69 -46.65 -36.75
CA VAL A 105 -35.74 -47.52 -36.20
C VAL A 105 -35.92 -48.70 -37.17
N VAL A 106 -35.65 -49.91 -36.70
CA VAL A 106 -35.99 -51.14 -37.41
C VAL A 106 -37.42 -51.50 -37.00
N ALA A 107 -38.29 -51.66 -38.00
CA ALA A 107 -39.68 -52.09 -37.85
C ALA A 107 -39.78 -53.56 -37.42
#